data_AF-A0AAJ0TCB0-F1
#
_entry.id   AF-A0AAJ0TCB0-F1
#
_cell.length_a   1.000
_cell.length_b   1.000
_cell.length_c   1.000
_cell.angle_alpha   90.00
_cell.angle_beta   90.00
_cell.angle_gamma   90.00
#
_symmetry.space_group_name_H-M   'P 1'
#
loop_
_entity.id
_entity.type
_entity.pdbx_description
1 polymer ?
#
loop_
_entity_poly.entity_id
_entity_poly.type
_entity_poly.pdbx_seq_one_letter_code
_entity_poly.pdbx_strand_id
1 'polypeptide(L)'
;MNRTTKKRLMVLAIILTFAFSSIAFIVTGITGSVTQQEFKPLESVVVDGEVDSYTESVYVQKGYTFLKFYYTDSAPQYINDLPSTMATTNGETQLIVVRVQSTENFAAISNLNGAVEVKNTTQENIVDALCKSLMVTPVECTFINFQNQPDLAV
;
A
#
# COMPACT_ATOMS: atom_id res chain seq x y z
N MET A 1 -16.55 -21.72 59.43
CA MET A 1 -16.95 -22.30 58.12
C MET A 1 -16.53 -23.76 58.08
N ASN A 2 -17.49 -24.68 57.99
CA ASN A 2 -17.23 -26.12 58.09
C ASN A 2 -16.38 -26.61 56.92
N ARG A 3 -15.50 -27.60 57.16
CA ARG A 3 -14.58 -28.14 56.14
C ARG A 3 -15.30 -28.63 54.88
N THR A 4 -16.56 -29.05 55.02
CA THR A 4 -17.44 -29.45 53.92
C THR A 4 -17.88 -28.28 53.03
N THR A 5 -18.15 -27.11 53.63
CA THR A 5 -18.49 -25.88 52.90
C THR A 5 -17.30 -25.34 52.11
N LYS A 6 -16.07 -25.47 52.63
CA LYS A 6 -14.83 -25.09 51.91
C LYS A 6 -14.63 -25.91 50.63
N LYS A 7 -14.85 -27.23 50.70
CA LYS A 7 -14.72 -28.13 49.54
C LYS A 7 -15.77 -27.84 48.47
N ARG A 8 -17.03 -27.58 48.87
CA ARG A 8 -18.10 -27.21 47.94
C ARG A 8 -17.83 -25.88 47.24
N LEU A 9 -17.29 -24.89 47.96
CA LEU A 9 -16.96 -23.59 47.38
C LEU A 9 -15.80 -23.67 46.38
N MET A 10 -14.79 -24.49 46.66
CA MET A 10 -13.66 -24.70 45.75
C MET A 10 -14.10 -25.35 44.43
N VAL A 11 -14.96 -26.37 44.49
CA VAL A 11 -15.50 -27.03 43.30
C VAL A 11 -16.37 -26.07 42.47
N LEU A 12 -17.18 -25.24 43.14
CA LEU A 12 -18.04 -24.26 42.47
C LEU A 12 -17.22 -23.19 41.75
N ALA A 13 -16.10 -22.74 42.35
CA ALA A 13 -15.18 -21.79 41.71
C ALA A 13 -14.53 -22.36 40.43
N ILE A 14 -14.17 -23.65 40.42
CA ILE A 14 -13.59 -24.31 39.24
C ILE A 14 -14.62 -24.43 38.12
N ILE A 15 -15.87 -24.81 38.42
CA ILE A 15 -16.93 -24.89 37.41
C ILE A 15 -17.20 -23.50 36.82
N LEU A 16 -17.19 -22.47 37.64
CA LEU A 16 -17.41 -21.09 37.22
C LEU A 16 -16.30 -20.61 36.25
N THR A 17 -15.03 -20.91 36.52
CA THR A 17 -13.93 -20.50 35.62
C THR A 17 -13.99 -21.21 34.26
N PHE A 18 -14.36 -22.49 34.22
CA PHE A 18 -14.56 -23.19 32.95
C PHE A 18 -15.78 -22.65 32.16
N ALA A 19 -16.85 -22.24 32.85
CA ALA A 19 -18.01 -21.62 32.22
C ALA A 19 -17.71 -20.23 31.65
N PHE A 20 -16.91 -19.40 32.34
CA PHE A 20 -16.51 -18.09 31.80
C PHE A 20 -15.54 -18.20 30.60
N SER A 21 -14.64 -19.19 30.59
CA SER A 21 -13.72 -19.40 29.47
C SER A 21 -14.40 -19.80 28.16
N SER A 22 -15.54 -20.50 28.23
CA SER A 22 -16.30 -20.90 27.02
C SER A 22 -17.10 -19.75 26.40
N ILE A 23 -17.52 -18.77 27.18
CA ILE A 23 -18.22 -17.57 26.69
C ILE A 23 -17.26 -16.65 25.89
N ALA A 24 -15.98 -16.57 26.29
CA ALA A 24 -14.98 -15.75 25.59
C ALA A 24 -14.76 -16.17 24.12
N PHE A 25 -14.83 -17.47 23.83
CA PHE A 25 -14.73 -18.01 22.46
C PHE A 25 -16.00 -17.77 21.61
N ILE A 26 -17.19 -17.74 22.23
CA ILE A 26 -18.44 -17.47 21.50
C ILE A 26 -18.55 -15.99 21.16
N VAL A 27 -18.15 -15.09 22.07
CA VAL A 27 -18.10 -13.65 21.80
C VAL A 27 -17.09 -13.35 20.69
N THR A 28 -15.88 -13.92 20.74
CA THR A 28 -14.90 -13.74 19.64
C THR A 28 -15.32 -14.45 18.34
N GLY A 29 -16.08 -15.54 18.39
CA GLY A 29 -16.56 -16.25 17.20
C GLY A 29 -17.75 -15.61 16.48
N ILE A 30 -18.57 -14.80 17.17
CA ILE A 30 -19.77 -14.16 16.59
C ILE A 30 -19.62 -12.63 16.42
N THR A 31 -18.80 -11.98 17.26
CA THR A 31 -18.47 -10.54 17.10
C THR A 31 -17.10 -10.30 16.45
N GLY A 32 -16.34 -11.37 16.20
CA GLY A 32 -15.15 -11.36 15.35
C GLY A 32 -15.50 -11.33 13.86
N SER A 33 -16.57 -10.63 13.48
CA SER A 33 -16.57 -9.95 12.20
C SER A 33 -15.41 -8.98 12.26
N VAL A 34 -14.20 -9.46 11.92
CA VAL A 34 -13.17 -8.60 11.32
C VAL A 34 -13.99 -7.79 10.34
N THR A 35 -14.18 -6.50 10.61
CA THR A 35 -14.75 -5.58 9.65
C THR A 35 -13.84 -5.74 8.45
N GLN A 36 -14.23 -6.62 7.53
CA GLN A 36 -13.65 -6.72 6.21
C GLN A 36 -13.92 -5.32 5.69
N GLN A 37 -12.92 -4.45 5.80
CA GLN A 37 -12.97 -3.14 5.18
C GLN A 37 -13.33 -3.45 3.76
N GLU A 38 -14.56 -3.08 3.40
CA GLU A 38 -15.11 -3.37 2.08
C GLU A 38 -14.14 -2.70 1.11
N PHE A 39 -13.45 -3.51 0.31
CA PHE A 39 -12.46 -3.02 -0.63
C PHE A 39 -13.19 -2.12 -1.63
N LYS A 40 -13.05 -0.81 -1.45
CA LYS A 40 -13.57 0.16 -2.40
C LYS A 40 -12.54 0.28 -3.53
N PRO A 41 -12.86 -0.13 -4.77
CA PRO A 41 -11.96 0.06 -5.89
C PRO A 41 -11.73 1.55 -6.12
N LEU A 42 -10.52 1.91 -6.54
CA LEU A 42 -10.18 3.27 -6.93
C LEU A 42 -10.99 3.65 -8.18
N GLU A 43 -11.62 4.82 -8.14
CA GLU A 43 -12.43 5.35 -9.24
C GLU A 43 -11.56 5.84 -10.42
N SER A 44 -10.29 6.16 -10.14
CA SER A 44 -9.32 6.66 -11.10
C SER A 44 -7.92 6.17 -10.76
N VAL A 45 -7.05 6.19 -11.77
CA VAL A 45 -5.63 5.85 -11.65
C VAL A 45 -4.83 7.02 -11.07
N VAL A 46 -5.34 8.25 -11.23
CA VAL A 46 -4.81 9.46 -10.61
C VAL A 46 -5.79 9.89 -9.52
N VAL A 47 -5.36 9.84 -8.28
CA VAL A 47 -6.17 10.10 -7.10
C VAL A 47 -5.65 11.33 -6.38
N ASP A 48 -6.57 12.18 -5.94
CA ASP A 48 -6.26 13.34 -5.11
C ASP A 48 -6.47 13.01 -3.63
N GLY A 49 -5.52 13.43 -2.80
CA GLY A 49 -5.55 13.23 -1.35
C GLY A 49 -4.88 11.94 -0.90
N GLU A 50 -5.14 11.54 0.33
CA GLU A 50 -4.56 10.33 0.93
C GLU A 50 -5.38 9.09 0.55
N VAL A 51 -4.66 8.02 0.20
CA VAL A 51 -5.24 6.69 0.01
C VAL A 51 -5.08 5.91 1.31
N ASP A 52 -6.14 5.24 1.73
CA ASP A 52 -6.13 4.36 2.89
C ASP A 52 -5.08 3.25 2.73
N SER A 53 -4.30 3.01 3.79
CA SER A 53 -3.18 2.07 3.78
C SER A 53 -3.59 0.64 3.45
N TYR A 54 -4.81 0.22 3.83
CA TYR A 54 -5.32 -1.10 3.47
C TYR A 54 -5.56 -1.18 1.96
N THR A 55 -6.21 -0.18 1.38
CA THR A 55 -6.43 -0.10 -0.07
C THR A 55 -5.11 -0.14 -0.86
N GLU A 56 -4.13 0.68 -0.47
CA GLU A 56 -2.79 0.68 -1.08
C GLU A 56 -2.16 -0.71 -1.01
N SER A 57 -2.18 -1.34 0.17
CA SER A 57 -1.60 -2.68 0.35
C SER A 57 -2.24 -3.74 -0.54
N VAL A 58 -3.56 -3.67 -0.77
CA VAL A 58 -4.28 -4.60 -1.64
C VAL A 58 -3.88 -4.41 -3.10
N TYR A 59 -3.75 -3.17 -3.57
CA TYR A 59 -3.32 -2.90 -4.94
C TYR A 59 -1.85 -3.26 -5.17
N VAL A 60 -0.98 -2.96 -4.20
CA VAL A 60 0.42 -3.39 -4.23
C VAL A 60 0.52 -4.92 -4.29
N GLN A 61 -0.25 -5.65 -3.49
CA GLN A 61 -0.32 -7.12 -3.56
C GLN A 61 -0.79 -7.66 -4.91
N LYS A 62 -1.58 -6.87 -5.66
CA LYS A 62 -2.02 -7.18 -7.03
C LYS A 62 -1.00 -6.80 -8.11
N GLY A 63 0.18 -6.29 -7.72
CA GLY A 63 1.26 -5.93 -8.62
C GLY A 63 1.24 -4.48 -9.12
N TYR A 64 0.39 -3.63 -8.57
CA TYR A 64 0.41 -2.20 -8.89
C TYR A 64 1.54 -1.49 -8.14
N THR A 65 2.07 -0.44 -8.76
CA THR A 65 3.02 0.49 -8.15
C THR A 65 2.31 1.80 -7.84
N PHE A 66 2.53 2.35 -6.66
CA PHE A 66 2.03 3.66 -6.26
C PHE A 66 3.13 4.71 -6.42
N LEU A 67 2.81 5.84 -7.02
CA LEU A 67 3.59 7.07 -6.95
C LEU A 67 2.80 8.08 -6.12
N LYS A 68 3.25 8.31 -4.89
CA LYS A 68 2.75 9.41 -4.05
C LYS A 68 3.57 10.66 -4.36
N PHE A 69 2.94 11.64 -4.99
CA PHE A 69 3.54 12.92 -5.31
C PHE A 69 3.08 13.96 -4.29
N TYR A 70 3.99 14.35 -3.40
CA TYR A 70 3.74 15.36 -2.39
C TYR A 70 4.09 16.74 -2.96
N TYR A 71 3.15 17.68 -2.89
CA TYR A 71 3.31 19.00 -3.51
C TYR A 71 2.84 20.16 -2.61
N THR A 72 3.51 21.32 -2.72
CA THR A 72 3.16 22.52 -1.94
C THR A 72 1.98 23.29 -2.53
N ASP A 73 2.09 23.67 -3.80
CA ASP A 73 1.16 24.60 -4.45
C ASP A 73 0.30 23.89 -5.49
N SER A 74 0.94 23.31 -6.50
CA SER A 74 0.26 22.58 -7.58
C SER A 74 1.10 21.43 -8.08
N ALA A 75 0.45 20.29 -8.34
CA ALA A 75 1.10 19.19 -9.03
C ALA A 75 1.33 19.53 -10.51
N PRO A 76 2.54 19.30 -11.05
CA PRO A 76 2.80 19.46 -12.48
C PRO A 76 1.89 18.58 -13.33
N GLN A 77 1.50 19.07 -14.52
CA GLN A 77 0.58 18.33 -15.39
C GLN A 77 1.11 16.94 -15.79
N TYR A 78 2.42 16.81 -16.03
CA TYR A 78 3.04 15.54 -16.43
C TYR A 78 2.78 14.40 -15.43
N ILE A 79 2.57 14.71 -14.14
CA ILE A 79 2.27 13.72 -13.10
C ILE A 79 0.96 12.98 -13.41
N ASN A 80 0.00 13.66 -14.05
CA ASN A 80 -1.29 13.07 -14.40
C ASN A 80 -1.18 12.11 -15.60
N ASP A 81 -0.19 12.34 -16.45
CA ASP A 81 0.01 11.56 -17.68
C ASP A 81 0.88 10.32 -17.42
N LEU A 82 1.64 10.30 -16.32
CA LEU A 82 2.55 9.21 -15.95
C LEU A 82 1.93 7.80 -16.01
N PRO A 83 0.71 7.54 -15.50
CA PRO A 83 0.14 6.20 -15.57
C PRO A 83 -0.04 5.68 -17.00
N SER A 84 -0.35 6.58 -17.93
CA SER A 84 -0.53 6.24 -19.34
C SER A 84 0.81 6.00 -20.03
N THR A 85 1.83 6.80 -19.73
CA THR A 85 3.17 6.67 -20.30
C THR A 85 3.99 5.54 -19.67
N MET A 86 3.56 5.01 -18.52
CA MET A 86 4.23 3.92 -17.81
C MET A 86 3.44 2.61 -17.88
N ALA A 87 2.50 2.51 -18.83
CA ALA A 87 1.76 1.29 -19.09
C ALA A 87 2.70 0.17 -19.56
N THR A 88 2.28 -1.08 -19.37
CA THR A 88 3.04 -2.23 -19.88
C THR A 88 3.09 -2.21 -21.41
N THR A 89 3.93 -3.06 -22.02
CA THR A 89 3.96 -3.23 -23.49
C THR A 89 2.61 -3.64 -24.09
N ASN A 90 1.71 -4.17 -23.27
CA ASN A 90 0.35 -4.57 -23.67
C ASN A 90 -0.69 -3.44 -23.46
N GLY A 91 -0.26 -2.27 -22.96
CA GLY A 91 -1.12 -1.14 -22.65
C GLY A 91 -1.84 -1.23 -21.30
N GLU A 92 -1.44 -2.18 -20.44
CA GLU A 92 -2.05 -2.33 -19.11
C GLU A 92 -1.49 -1.30 -18.13
N THR A 93 -2.37 -0.67 -17.35
CA THR A 93 -1.97 0.25 -16.30
C THR A 93 -1.38 -0.52 -15.12
N GLN A 94 -0.15 -0.18 -14.75
CA GLN A 94 0.54 -0.74 -13.58
C GLN A 94 0.92 0.31 -12.53
N LEU A 95 0.75 1.60 -12.86
CA LEU A 95 1.09 2.72 -12.01
C LEU A 95 -0.17 3.44 -11.55
N ILE A 96 -0.31 3.67 -10.25
CA ILE A 96 -1.33 4.51 -9.63
C ILE A 96 -0.64 5.75 -9.08
N VAL A 97 -1.16 6.92 -9.40
CA VAL A 97 -0.61 8.19 -8.94
C VAL A 97 -1.52 8.76 -7.86
N VAL A 98 -0.93 9.16 -6.75
CA VAL A 98 -1.62 9.77 -5.62
C VAL A 98 -1.01 11.14 -5.38
N ARG A 99 -1.78 12.19 -5.58
CA ARG A 99 -1.33 13.58 -5.41
C ARG A 99 -1.72 14.03 -4.00
N VAL A 100 -0.72 14.33 -3.18
CA VAL A 100 -0.91 14.70 -1.78
C VAL A 100 -0.41 16.12 -1.57
N GLN A 101 -1.26 17.01 -1.07
CA GLN A 101 -0.81 18.34 -0.70
C GLN A 101 0.03 18.27 0.60
N SER A 102 1.19 18.92 0.61
CA SER A 102 2.19 18.83 1.68
C SER A 102 2.93 20.15 1.87
N THR A 103 3.69 20.29 2.95
CA THR A 103 4.59 21.43 3.17
C THR A 103 5.90 21.32 2.37
N GLU A 104 6.20 20.13 1.85
CA GLU A 104 7.44 19.85 1.11
C GLU A 104 7.14 19.10 -0.18
N ASN A 105 7.94 19.38 -1.22
CA ASN A 105 7.86 18.71 -2.51
C ASN A 105 8.77 17.49 -2.51
N PHE A 106 8.19 16.29 -2.59
CA PHE A 106 8.92 15.03 -2.76
C PHE A 106 8.02 13.98 -3.39
N ALA A 107 8.61 12.89 -3.89
CA ALA A 107 7.84 11.75 -4.37
C ALA A 107 8.23 10.48 -3.61
N ALA A 108 7.28 9.59 -3.39
CA ALA A 108 7.51 8.27 -2.84
C ALA A 108 6.90 7.22 -3.77
N ILE A 109 7.71 6.27 -4.20
CA ILE A 109 7.30 5.15 -5.05
C ILE A 109 7.20 3.91 -4.18
N SER A 110 6.06 3.24 -4.18
CA SER A 110 5.78 2.07 -3.34
C SER A 110 5.30 0.91 -4.22
N ASN A 111 5.91 -0.26 -4.06
CA ASN A 111 5.60 -1.47 -4.83
C ASN A 111 5.79 -2.72 -3.94
N LEU A 112 5.68 -3.91 -4.55
CA LEU A 112 5.90 -5.20 -3.85
C LEU A 112 7.31 -5.36 -3.27
N ASN A 113 8.30 -4.68 -3.83
CA ASN A 113 9.71 -4.78 -3.44
C ASN A 113 10.10 -3.77 -2.36
N GLY A 114 9.23 -2.81 -2.03
CA GLY A 114 9.45 -1.80 -1.00
C GLY A 114 9.07 -0.39 -1.45
N ALA A 115 9.62 0.60 -0.77
CA ALA A 115 9.39 2.00 -1.06
C ALA A 115 10.71 2.75 -1.31
N VAL A 116 10.68 3.70 -2.24
CA VAL A 116 11.81 4.56 -2.61
C VAL A 116 11.35 6.02 -2.60
N GLU A 117 12.09 6.86 -1.89
CA GLU A 117 11.84 8.31 -1.86
C GLU A 117 12.72 9.06 -2.86
N VAL A 118 12.11 9.99 -3.58
CA VAL A 118 12.75 10.87 -4.56
C VAL A 118 12.58 12.31 -4.09
N LYS A 119 13.66 12.86 -3.52
CA LYS A 119 13.68 14.23 -2.97
C LYS A 119 13.70 15.32 -4.04
N ASN A 120 14.30 15.02 -5.20
CA ASN A 120 14.36 15.96 -6.32
C ASN A 120 13.29 15.60 -7.35
N THR A 121 12.17 16.31 -7.32
CA THR A 121 10.94 16.00 -8.08
C THR A 121 10.96 16.48 -9.54
N THR A 122 12.13 16.54 -10.18
CA THR A 122 12.18 16.73 -11.63
C THR A 122 11.58 15.53 -12.35
N GLN A 123 10.99 15.79 -13.52
CA GLN A 123 10.39 14.74 -14.35
C GLN A 123 11.38 13.61 -14.64
N GLU A 124 12.62 13.94 -14.97
CA GLU A 124 13.69 12.97 -15.26
C GLU A 124 13.97 12.04 -14.08
N ASN A 125 14.09 12.58 -12.87
CA ASN A 125 14.39 11.79 -11.68
C ASN A 125 13.23 10.88 -11.28
N ILE A 126 12.00 11.36 -11.43
CA ILE A 126 10.81 10.54 -11.16
C ILE A 126 10.69 9.41 -12.18
N VAL A 127 10.88 9.72 -13.46
CA VAL A 127 10.87 8.73 -14.55
C VAL A 127 11.96 7.68 -14.33
N ASP A 128 13.20 8.08 -14.04
CA ASP A 128 14.30 7.16 -13.76
C ASP A 128 14.01 6.27 -12.54
N ALA A 129 13.49 6.86 -11.46
CA ALA A 129 13.12 6.10 -10.26
C ALA A 129 11.96 5.12 -10.53
N LEU A 130 10.98 5.51 -11.33
CA LEU A 130 9.89 4.63 -11.77
C LEU A 130 10.44 3.50 -12.65
N CYS A 131 11.32 3.78 -13.60
CA CYS A 131 11.92 2.76 -14.46
C CYS A 131 12.66 1.67 -13.67
N LYS A 132 13.27 2.04 -12.54
CA LYS A 132 13.96 1.10 -11.63
C LYS A 132 13.02 0.36 -10.68
N SER A 133 11.83 0.92 -10.43
CA SER A 133 10.89 0.42 -9.41
C SER A 133 9.70 -0.33 -10.02
N LEU A 134 9.33 -0.07 -11.27
CA LEU A 134 8.20 -0.75 -11.91
C LEU A 134 8.49 -2.25 -12.06
N MET A 135 7.46 -3.06 -11.83
CA MET A 135 7.57 -4.52 -11.93
C MET A 135 7.78 -4.96 -13.37
N VAL A 136 7.11 -4.31 -14.32
CA VAL A 136 7.27 -4.54 -15.75
C VAL A 136 7.83 -3.27 -16.35
N THR A 137 9.02 -3.36 -16.92
CA THR A 137 9.69 -2.21 -17.54
C THR A 137 8.88 -1.71 -18.74
N PRO A 138 8.40 -0.45 -18.73
CA PRO A 138 7.70 0.12 -19.87
C PRO A 138 8.69 0.46 -20.99
N VAL A 139 8.17 0.66 -22.19
CA VAL A 139 8.98 0.83 -23.41
C VAL A 139 9.85 2.08 -23.32
N GLU A 140 9.32 3.14 -22.73
CA GLU A 140 9.95 4.43 -22.49
C GLU A 140 11.25 4.28 -21.69
N CYS A 141 11.29 3.35 -20.73
CA CYS A 141 12.46 3.09 -19.90
C CYS A 141 13.59 2.35 -20.63
N THR A 142 13.27 1.64 -21.71
CA THR A 142 14.31 0.94 -22.50
C THR A 142 15.16 1.94 -23.28
N PHE A 143 14.56 3.00 -23.82
CA PHE A 143 15.26 4.01 -24.61
C PHE A 143 16.16 4.93 -23.78
N ILE A 144 15.76 5.24 -22.54
CA ILE A 144 16.53 6.12 -21.64
C ILE A 144 17.86 5.48 -21.24
N ASN A 145 17.90 4.15 -21.05
CA ASN A 145 19.13 3.45 -20.68
C ASN A 145 20.17 3.43 -21.82
N PHE A 146 19.77 3.48 -23.10
CA PHE A 146 20.71 3.53 -24.22
C PHE A 146 21.42 4.88 -24.37
N GLN A 147 20.80 5.98 -23.97
CA GLN A 147 21.43 7.32 -24.08
C GLN A 147 22.46 7.59 -22.98
N ASN A 148 22.33 6.94 -21.82
CA ASN A 148 23.24 7.11 -20.69
C ASN A 148 24.42 6.12 -20.68
N GLN A 149 24.65 5.38 -21.76
CA GLN A 149 25.78 4.47 -21.92
C GLN A 149 26.78 5.02 -22.95
N PRO A 150 27.69 5.94 -22.57
CA PRO A 150 28.64 6.55 -23.50
C PRO A 150 29.76 5.63 -24.01
N ASP A 151 29.83 4.36 -23.60
CA ASP A 151 30.94 3.48 -23.97
C ASP A 151 30.44 2.09 -24.37
N LEU A 152 30.22 1.87 -25.65
CA LEU A 152 30.39 0.58 -26.35
C LEU A 152 30.48 0.85 -27.86
N ALA A 153 31.39 1.76 -28.24
CA ALA A 153 31.96 1.79 -29.57
C ALA A 153 33.34 1.11 -29.48
N VAL A 154 33.38 -0.18 -29.82
CA VAL A 154 34.61 -0.91 -30.18
C VAL A 154 34.40 -1.48 -31.57
#